data_AF-A0A117NNS6-F1
#
_entry.id   AF-A0A117NNS6-F1
#
_cell.length_a   1.000
_cell.length_b   1.000
_cell.length_c   1.000
_cell.angle_alpha   90.00
_cell.angle_beta   90.00
_cell.angle_gamma   90.00
#
_symmetry.space_group_name_H-M   'P 1'
#
loop_
_entity.id
_entity.type
_entity.pdbx_description
1 polymer ?
#
loop_
_entity_poly.entity_id
_entity_poly.type
_entity_poly.pdbx_seq_one_letter_code
_entity_poly.pdbx_strand_id
1 'polypeptide(L)'
;MMMELSLYSGAEYELILLIDCQDEKLPKETDHAAWEAFNKKHLPQELRNLAVWFNADMLNDWYPGIDVHVAILQYFQPTQIFSRLHPQYDYVWQFEMDSRYTGHMYDLLHKATEFAKQQPRKYLWERNSHFYIPAVHGTWEEFMKKVDREMPGHDNGSVWGPRPAEGIDIEGQAIMPPVPHPEDEPGTWGVGEETDLITWLPHFNPVGTDWPFRDRVFNFPQDQETPRWAAVVAMSRISARLLGLLHKDKVQSGVGLASEMSPLSWALYYGLKAVQIPQPVYHDAKWDPEELNRRANPGEPGMVNAGFNSIWSWGQHDDIIYNTTFMLNSQFSEKLYRAWLGYDGAKEWEKENPRLCLPPIFLHPVKNLESVKTKGD
;
A
#
# COMPACT_ATOMS: atom_id res chain seq x y z
N MET A 1 -13.81 6.31 10.60
CA MET A 1 -13.80 4.86 10.25
C MET A 1 -15.03 4.09 10.73
N MET A 2 -15.22 3.69 12.00
CA MET A 2 -16.39 2.85 12.40
C MET A 2 -17.76 3.40 11.93
N MET A 3 -18.02 4.70 12.19
CA MET A 3 -19.26 5.36 11.77
C MET A 3 -19.46 5.34 10.25
N GLU A 4 -18.38 5.60 9.51
CA GLU A 4 -18.40 5.83 8.05
C GLU A 4 -18.38 4.52 7.26
N LEU A 5 -17.63 3.52 7.73
CA LEU A 5 -17.40 2.27 7.02
C LEU A 5 -18.37 1.19 7.45
N SER A 6 -18.62 1.00 8.75
CA SER A 6 -19.49 -0.08 9.22
C SER A 6 -20.94 0.36 9.34
N LEU A 7 -21.20 1.48 10.03
CA LEU A 7 -22.59 1.89 10.30
C LEU A 7 -23.27 2.53 9.09
N TYR A 8 -22.60 3.45 8.39
CA TYR A 8 -23.17 4.15 7.25
C TYR A 8 -23.42 3.25 6.03
N SER A 9 -22.49 2.32 5.73
CA SER A 9 -22.62 1.41 4.58
C SER A 9 -23.64 0.28 4.79
N GLY A 10 -24.16 0.10 6.02
CA GLY A 10 -24.98 -1.07 6.35
C GLY A 10 -24.16 -2.36 6.50
N ALA A 11 -22.99 -2.27 7.14
CA ALA A 11 -22.05 -3.36 7.38
C ALA A 11 -21.41 -3.98 6.13
N GLU A 12 -21.19 -3.17 5.07
CA GLU A 12 -20.30 -3.56 3.96
C GLU A 12 -18.86 -3.79 4.44
N TYR A 13 -18.44 -3.03 5.46
CA TYR A 13 -17.11 -3.13 6.07
C TYR A 13 -17.19 -3.47 7.57
N GLU A 14 -16.29 -4.35 8.01
CA GLU A 14 -16.01 -4.59 9.42
C GLU A 14 -14.63 -4.06 9.79
N LEU A 15 -14.54 -3.36 10.92
CA LEU A 15 -13.29 -2.79 11.40
C LEU A 15 -12.64 -3.74 12.41
N ILE A 16 -11.40 -4.14 12.13
CA ILE A 16 -10.59 -5.00 12.98
C ILE A 16 -9.30 -4.28 13.36
N LEU A 17 -8.90 -4.40 14.62
CA LEU A 17 -7.60 -3.99 15.13
C LEU A 17 -6.69 -5.22 15.13
N LEU A 18 -5.81 -5.33 14.15
CA LEU A 18 -4.80 -6.39 14.10
C LEU A 18 -3.55 -5.93 14.86
N ILE A 19 -3.30 -6.49 16.05
CA ILE A 19 -2.35 -5.94 17.03
C ILE A 19 -1.21 -6.93 17.30
N ASP A 20 0.01 -6.45 17.14
CA ASP A 20 1.23 -7.14 17.56
C ASP A 20 1.36 -7.05 19.08
N CYS A 21 1.31 -8.18 19.80
CA CYS A 21 1.58 -8.21 21.24
C CYS A 21 3.06 -8.33 21.59
N GLN A 22 3.95 -8.26 20.59
CA GLN A 22 5.40 -8.26 20.74
C GLN A 22 5.87 -9.50 21.54
N ASP A 23 6.62 -9.28 22.62
CA ASP A 23 7.18 -10.34 23.46
C ASP A 23 6.16 -10.96 24.44
N GLU A 24 4.92 -10.47 24.48
CA GLU A 24 3.89 -11.10 25.31
C GLU A 24 3.46 -12.45 24.73
N LYS A 25 3.38 -13.45 25.61
CA LYS A 25 2.90 -14.78 25.22
C LYS A 25 1.38 -14.77 25.11
N LEU A 26 0.87 -15.12 23.93
CA LEU A 26 -0.56 -15.25 23.72
C LEU A 26 -1.15 -16.36 24.60
N PRO A 27 -2.35 -16.14 25.20
CA PRO A 27 -3.08 -17.20 25.87
C PRO A 27 -3.36 -18.37 24.93
N LYS A 28 -3.50 -19.59 25.48
CA LYS A 28 -3.94 -20.75 24.68
C LYS A 28 -5.33 -20.46 24.12
N GLU A 29 -5.58 -20.84 22.87
CA GLU A 29 -6.87 -20.61 22.18
C GLU A 29 -8.09 -21.08 23.00
N THR A 30 -7.96 -22.21 23.72
CA THR A 30 -9.03 -22.80 24.54
C THR A 30 -9.21 -22.15 25.92
N ASP A 31 -8.34 -21.23 26.33
CA ASP A 31 -8.37 -20.59 27.66
C ASP A 31 -9.08 -19.23 27.60
N HIS A 32 -10.42 -19.29 27.58
CA HIS A 32 -11.26 -18.10 27.48
C HIS A 32 -11.05 -17.10 28.64
N ALA A 33 -10.80 -17.59 29.86
CA ALA A 33 -10.59 -16.72 31.02
C ALA A 33 -9.26 -15.95 30.92
N ALA A 34 -8.20 -16.61 30.43
CA ALA A 34 -6.93 -15.94 30.17
C ALA A 34 -7.06 -14.90 29.04
N TRP A 35 -7.81 -15.21 27.97
CA TRP A 35 -8.09 -14.24 26.90
C TRP A 35 -8.87 -13.02 27.38
N GLU A 36 -9.90 -13.20 28.22
CA GLU A 36 -10.66 -12.08 28.79
C GLU A 36 -9.74 -11.19 29.65
N ALA A 37 -8.91 -11.80 30.50
CA ALA A 37 -7.96 -11.08 31.34
C ALA A 37 -6.90 -10.34 30.51
N PHE A 38 -6.37 -10.97 29.45
CA PHE A 38 -5.41 -10.39 28.53
C PHE A 38 -5.99 -9.16 27.82
N ASN A 39 -7.17 -9.30 27.21
CA ASN A 39 -7.87 -8.19 26.56
C ASN A 39 -8.19 -7.05 27.54
N LYS A 40 -8.59 -7.37 28.78
CA LYS A 40 -8.86 -6.36 29.82
C LYS A 40 -7.61 -5.60 30.25
N LYS A 41 -6.45 -6.27 30.28
CA LYS A 41 -5.15 -5.68 30.64
C LYS A 41 -4.67 -4.70 29.56
N HIS A 42 -4.83 -5.04 28.28
CA HIS A 42 -4.22 -4.30 27.19
C HIS A 42 -5.16 -3.33 26.45
N LEU A 43 -6.47 -3.53 26.51
CA LEU A 43 -7.42 -2.75 25.73
C LEU A 43 -8.56 -2.15 26.57
N PRO A 44 -8.99 -0.92 26.24
CA PRO A 44 -10.21 -0.35 26.79
C PRO A 44 -11.43 -1.17 26.35
N GLN A 45 -12.50 -1.16 27.14
CA GLN A 45 -13.66 -2.04 26.97
C GLN A 45 -14.24 -1.98 25.55
N GLU A 46 -14.26 -0.80 24.96
CA GLU A 46 -14.84 -0.48 23.67
C GLU A 46 -14.10 -1.13 22.49
N LEU A 47 -12.81 -1.45 22.65
CA LEU A 47 -11.96 -1.97 21.57
C LEU A 47 -11.73 -3.48 21.65
N ARG A 48 -12.07 -4.12 22.76
CA ARG A 48 -11.75 -5.54 23.01
C ARG A 48 -12.33 -6.49 21.96
N ASN A 49 -13.53 -6.21 21.49
CA ASN A 49 -14.21 -7.06 20.50
C ASN A 49 -13.74 -6.83 19.06
N LEU A 50 -12.91 -5.80 18.83
CA LEU A 50 -12.34 -5.50 17.51
C LEU A 50 -10.95 -6.11 17.35
N ALA A 51 -10.34 -6.58 18.44
CA ALA A 51 -8.93 -6.94 18.47
C ALA A 51 -8.68 -8.37 18.01
N VAL A 52 -7.73 -8.52 17.10
CA VAL A 52 -7.09 -9.78 16.72
C VAL A 52 -5.62 -9.64 17.03
N TRP A 53 -5.09 -10.55 17.85
CA TRP A 53 -3.71 -10.50 18.30
C TRP A 53 -2.82 -11.42 17.47
N PHE A 54 -1.57 -11.01 17.29
CA PHE A 54 -0.51 -11.85 16.74
C PHE A 54 0.82 -11.52 17.45
N ASN A 55 1.80 -12.40 17.30
CA ASN A 55 3.19 -12.17 17.70
C ASN A 55 4.14 -12.97 16.81
N ALA A 56 5.45 -12.76 16.98
CA ALA A 56 6.48 -13.45 16.20
C ALA A 56 6.40 -14.99 16.31
N ASP A 57 6.07 -15.54 17.49
CA ASP A 57 5.90 -16.98 17.70
C ASP A 57 4.79 -17.55 16.80
N MET A 58 3.62 -16.90 16.78
CA MET A 58 2.50 -17.29 15.92
C MET A 58 2.86 -17.20 14.43
N LEU A 59 3.60 -16.15 14.03
CA LEU A 59 4.04 -16.01 12.64
C LEU A 59 5.03 -17.11 12.24
N ASN A 60 5.94 -17.49 13.15
CA ASN A 60 6.89 -18.58 12.96
C ASN A 60 6.19 -19.94 12.88
N ASP A 61 5.17 -20.18 13.70
CA ASP A 61 4.38 -21.42 13.66
C ASP A 61 3.65 -21.58 12.31
N TRP A 62 3.15 -20.48 11.74
CA TRP A 62 2.44 -20.49 10.45
C TRP A 62 3.38 -20.51 9.24
N TYR A 63 4.56 -19.89 9.34
CA TYR A 63 5.49 -19.72 8.22
C TYR A 63 6.93 -20.11 8.61
N PRO A 64 7.19 -21.36 9.06
CA PRO A 64 8.48 -21.78 9.60
C PRO A 64 9.62 -21.80 8.58
N GLY A 65 9.30 -21.70 7.28
CA GLY A 65 10.31 -21.58 6.23
C GLY A 65 10.97 -20.19 6.18
N ILE A 66 10.36 -19.17 6.76
CA ILE A 66 10.93 -17.81 6.85
C ILE A 66 11.64 -17.68 8.19
N ASP A 67 12.87 -17.18 8.20
CA ASP A 67 13.69 -17.07 9.40
C ASP A 67 13.51 -15.75 10.17
N VAL A 68 12.78 -14.79 9.58
CA VAL A 68 12.57 -13.45 10.16
C VAL A 68 11.08 -13.07 10.18
N HIS A 69 10.54 -12.90 11.40
CA HIS A 69 9.14 -12.54 11.68
C HIS A 69 8.98 -11.21 12.41
N VAL A 70 9.79 -10.21 12.06
CA VAL A 70 9.63 -8.85 12.59
C VAL A 70 8.61 -8.06 11.79
N ALA A 71 7.75 -7.30 12.47
CA ALA A 71 6.62 -6.57 11.86
C ALA A 71 7.05 -5.73 10.64
N ILE A 72 8.17 -5.00 10.73
CA ILE A 72 8.68 -4.14 9.66
C ILE A 72 9.01 -4.88 8.36
N LEU A 73 9.34 -6.18 8.41
CA LEU A 73 9.61 -6.98 7.21
C LEU A 73 8.43 -7.86 6.81
N GLN A 74 7.41 -8.01 7.66
CA GLN A 74 6.35 -9.01 7.48
C GLN A 74 4.95 -8.47 7.78
N TYR A 75 4.65 -7.18 7.55
CA TYR A 75 3.33 -6.58 7.81
C TYR A 75 2.15 -7.37 7.26
N PHE A 76 2.33 -8.09 6.14
CA PHE A 76 1.27 -8.89 5.53
C PHE A 76 1.19 -10.34 6.03
N GLN A 77 2.13 -10.87 6.83
CA GLN A 77 1.99 -12.19 7.45
C GLN A 77 0.75 -12.28 8.37
N PRO A 78 0.53 -11.34 9.31
CA PRO A 78 -0.69 -11.29 10.10
C PRO A 78 -1.96 -11.21 9.25
N THR A 79 -1.97 -10.38 8.20
CA THR A 79 -3.12 -10.22 7.30
C THR A 79 -3.44 -11.50 6.52
N GLN A 80 -2.42 -12.24 6.09
CA GLN A 80 -2.62 -13.55 5.45
C GLN A 80 -3.27 -14.54 6.44
N ILE A 81 -2.75 -14.64 7.67
CA ILE A 81 -3.33 -15.54 8.69
C ILE A 81 -4.77 -15.14 8.99
N PHE A 82 -5.04 -13.84 9.19
CA PHE A 82 -6.38 -13.31 9.41
C PHE A 82 -7.34 -13.74 8.28
N SER A 83 -6.97 -13.54 7.01
CA SER A 83 -7.81 -13.94 5.88
C SER A 83 -8.05 -15.45 5.78
N ARG A 84 -7.08 -16.29 6.21
CA ARG A 84 -7.26 -17.74 6.30
C ARG A 84 -8.25 -18.16 7.40
N LEU A 85 -8.24 -17.46 8.52
CA LEU A 85 -9.12 -17.72 9.67
C LEU A 85 -10.51 -17.10 9.50
N HIS A 86 -10.65 -16.10 8.62
CA HIS A 86 -11.90 -15.38 8.36
C HIS A 86 -12.26 -15.39 6.87
N PRO A 87 -12.67 -16.55 6.31
CA PRO A 87 -12.93 -16.71 4.89
C PRO A 87 -14.21 -15.99 4.41
N GLN A 88 -14.97 -15.36 5.30
CA GLN A 88 -16.15 -14.57 4.94
C GLN A 88 -15.81 -13.23 4.27
N TYR A 89 -14.55 -12.78 4.34
CA TYR A 89 -14.12 -11.53 3.73
C TYR A 89 -13.47 -11.76 2.37
N ASP A 90 -14.03 -11.18 1.31
CA ASP A 90 -13.46 -11.26 -0.03
C ASP A 90 -12.25 -10.33 -0.22
N TYR A 91 -12.19 -9.23 0.53
CA TYR A 91 -11.13 -8.21 0.47
C TYR A 91 -10.79 -7.67 1.86
N VAL A 92 -9.53 -7.33 2.08
CA VAL A 92 -9.03 -6.70 3.30
C VAL A 92 -8.39 -5.36 2.97
N TRP A 93 -8.88 -4.28 3.57
CA TRP A 93 -8.18 -3.00 3.62
C TRP A 93 -7.28 -2.98 4.84
N GLN A 94 -5.97 -2.88 4.62
CA GLN A 94 -4.97 -2.77 5.68
C GLN A 94 -4.41 -1.35 5.70
N PHE A 95 -4.48 -0.71 6.87
CA PHE A 95 -4.03 0.65 7.11
C PHE A 95 -3.06 0.70 8.28
N GLU A 96 -2.09 1.62 8.21
CA GLU A 96 -1.26 1.96 9.35
C GLU A 96 -2.05 2.87 10.32
N MET A 97 -1.83 2.66 11.62
CA MET A 97 -2.57 3.34 12.70
C MET A 97 -2.29 4.85 12.78
N ASP A 98 -1.18 5.32 12.21
CA ASP A 98 -0.80 6.73 12.12
C ASP A 98 -1.27 7.40 10.82
N SER A 99 -2.08 6.74 10.00
CA SER A 99 -2.74 7.38 8.85
C SER A 99 -3.99 8.17 9.28
N ARG A 100 -4.29 9.28 8.60
CA ARG A 100 -5.49 10.12 8.84
C ARG A 100 -6.13 10.50 7.52
N TYR A 101 -7.44 10.70 7.52
CA TYR A 101 -8.16 11.23 6.36
C TYR A 101 -9.06 12.37 6.81
N THR A 102 -9.04 13.48 6.09
CA THR A 102 -9.86 14.67 6.38
C THR A 102 -11.21 14.67 5.68
N GLY A 103 -11.50 13.64 4.87
CA GLY A 103 -12.79 13.41 4.24
C GLY A 103 -13.55 12.23 4.85
N HIS A 104 -14.52 11.70 4.09
CA HIS A 104 -15.31 10.53 4.48
C HIS A 104 -14.66 9.23 3.97
N MET A 105 -14.23 8.33 4.87
CA MET A 105 -13.46 7.14 4.49
C MET A 105 -14.20 6.23 3.51
N TYR A 106 -15.52 6.05 3.65
CA TYR A 106 -16.29 5.25 2.69
C TYR A 106 -16.17 5.78 1.27
N ASP A 107 -16.24 7.10 1.07
CA ASP A 107 -16.14 7.69 -0.26
C ASP A 107 -14.74 7.48 -0.85
N LEU A 108 -13.69 7.53 -0.01
CA LEU A 108 -12.32 7.24 -0.43
C LEU A 108 -12.19 5.79 -0.91
N LEU A 109 -12.62 4.82 -0.11
CA LEU A 109 -12.48 3.39 -0.45
C LEU A 109 -13.36 2.99 -1.63
N HIS A 110 -14.59 3.50 -1.68
CA HIS A 110 -15.51 3.26 -2.77
C HIS A 110 -14.98 3.84 -4.09
N LYS A 111 -14.56 5.11 -4.11
CA LYS A 111 -14.00 5.73 -5.33
C LYS A 111 -12.69 5.09 -5.77
N ALA A 112 -11.81 4.72 -4.83
CA ALA A 112 -10.59 3.97 -5.14
C ALA A 112 -10.92 2.64 -5.82
N THR A 113 -11.91 1.92 -5.29
CA THR A 113 -12.38 0.65 -5.85
C THR A 113 -12.99 0.82 -7.24
N GLU A 114 -13.87 1.79 -7.44
CA GLU A 114 -14.48 2.07 -8.74
C GLU A 114 -13.46 2.54 -9.78
N PHE A 115 -12.52 3.41 -9.39
CA PHE A 115 -11.41 3.80 -10.25
C PHE A 115 -10.57 2.58 -10.66
N ALA A 116 -10.24 1.70 -9.72
CA ALA A 116 -9.44 0.51 -9.98
C ALA A 116 -10.14 -0.45 -10.96
N LYS A 117 -11.46 -0.62 -10.86
CA LYS A 117 -12.24 -1.42 -11.81
C LYS A 117 -12.16 -0.88 -13.23
N GLN A 118 -12.18 0.44 -13.39
CA GLN A 118 -12.16 1.07 -14.71
C GLN A 118 -10.81 0.95 -15.43
N GLN A 119 -9.73 0.60 -14.74
CA GLN A 119 -8.41 0.52 -15.37
C GLN A 119 -8.28 -0.74 -16.25
N PRO A 120 -7.89 -0.61 -17.53
CA PRO A 120 -7.51 -1.75 -18.35
C PRO A 120 -6.16 -2.31 -17.92
N ARG A 121 -5.89 -3.58 -18.25
CA ARG A 121 -4.61 -4.25 -17.96
C ARG A 121 -3.50 -3.86 -18.93
N LYS A 122 -3.84 -3.46 -20.16
CA LYS A 122 -2.87 -2.93 -21.13
C LYS A 122 -2.10 -1.78 -20.52
N TYR A 123 -0.77 -1.90 -20.46
CA TYR A 123 0.17 -0.94 -19.87
C TYR A 123 -0.17 -0.45 -18.44
N LEU A 124 -0.83 -1.31 -17.64
CA LEU A 124 -1.27 -0.94 -16.29
C LEU A 124 -0.10 -0.70 -15.34
N TRP A 125 0.92 -1.56 -15.39
CA TRP A 125 2.07 -1.49 -14.50
C TRP A 125 2.90 -0.23 -14.75
N GLU A 126 2.96 0.21 -16.00
CA GLU A 126 3.68 1.40 -16.44
C GLU A 126 2.91 2.67 -16.09
N ARG A 127 1.57 2.65 -16.13
CA ARG A 127 0.78 3.75 -15.53
C ARG A 127 0.95 3.82 -14.02
N ASN A 128 0.90 2.67 -13.35
CA ASN A 128 1.03 2.60 -11.90
C ASN A 128 2.40 3.07 -11.40
N SER A 129 3.44 3.11 -12.25
CA SER A 129 4.79 3.54 -11.84
C SER A 129 4.99 5.05 -11.81
N HIS A 130 3.97 5.82 -12.17
CA HIS A 130 4.03 7.29 -12.17
C HIS A 130 3.31 7.91 -10.98
N PHE A 131 3.95 8.92 -10.38
CA PHE A 131 3.22 10.01 -9.73
C PHE A 131 2.46 10.79 -10.81
N TYR A 132 1.13 10.69 -10.79
CA TYR A 132 0.29 11.46 -11.69
C TYR A 132 0.27 12.94 -11.30
N ILE A 133 0.81 13.80 -12.18
CA ILE A 133 0.87 15.25 -11.99
C ILE A 133 -0.04 15.89 -13.05
N PRO A 134 -1.27 16.34 -12.70
CA PRO A 134 -2.23 16.83 -13.69
C PRO A 134 -1.71 17.99 -14.55
N ALA A 135 -0.85 18.85 -13.99
CA ALA A 135 -0.25 19.97 -14.72
C ALA A 135 0.69 19.55 -15.85
N VAL A 136 1.25 18.33 -15.81
CA VAL A 136 2.16 17.76 -16.83
C VAL A 136 1.42 16.72 -17.67
N HIS A 137 0.61 15.88 -17.04
CA HIS A 137 -0.02 14.73 -17.68
C HIS A 137 -1.39 15.04 -18.29
N GLY A 138 -1.97 16.21 -18.02
CA GLY A 138 -3.34 16.52 -18.42
C GLY A 138 -4.36 15.72 -17.64
N THR A 139 -5.52 15.43 -18.23
CA THR A 139 -6.54 14.52 -17.70
C THR A 139 -6.03 13.07 -17.62
N TRP A 140 -6.71 12.22 -16.85
CA TRP A 140 -6.35 10.80 -16.76
C TRP A 140 -6.41 10.10 -18.13
N GLU A 141 -7.38 10.43 -18.97
CA GLU A 141 -7.50 9.87 -20.33
C GLU A 141 -6.33 10.29 -21.23
N GLU A 142 -5.89 11.54 -21.14
CA GLU A 142 -4.70 12.02 -21.86
C GLU A 142 -3.43 11.32 -21.37
N PHE A 143 -3.29 11.12 -20.07
CA PHE A 143 -2.19 10.35 -19.48
C PHE A 143 -2.17 8.91 -19.99
N MET A 144 -3.31 8.21 -19.98
CA MET A 144 -3.43 6.86 -20.51
C MET A 144 -3.00 6.80 -21.99
N LYS A 145 -3.51 7.71 -22.83
CA LYS A 145 -3.13 7.80 -24.24
C LYS A 145 -1.66 8.17 -24.45
N LYS A 146 -1.05 8.89 -23.51
CA LYS A 146 0.38 9.19 -23.55
C LYS A 146 1.19 7.92 -23.34
N VAL A 147 0.92 7.17 -22.27
CA VAL A 147 1.59 5.90 -21.99
C VAL A 147 1.40 4.91 -23.15
N ASP A 148 0.19 4.77 -23.68
CA ASP A 148 -0.09 3.88 -24.82
C ASP A 148 0.74 4.21 -26.08
N ARG A 149 1.13 5.48 -26.26
CA ARG A 149 1.96 5.92 -27.40
C ARG A 149 3.46 5.79 -27.15
N GLU A 150 3.89 5.81 -25.89
CA GLU A 150 5.31 5.77 -25.50
C GLU A 150 5.82 4.34 -25.28
N MET A 151 4.92 3.40 -25.01
CA MET A 151 5.28 2.01 -24.74
C MET A 151 5.71 1.16 -25.95
N PRO A 152 5.22 1.37 -27.19
CA PRO A 152 5.68 0.58 -28.32
C PRO A 152 7.21 0.62 -28.50
N GLY A 153 7.83 -0.56 -28.59
CA GLY A 153 9.30 -0.71 -28.64
C GLY A 153 10.01 -0.79 -27.28
N HIS A 154 9.26 -0.70 -26.17
CA HIS A 154 9.77 -0.83 -24.79
C HIS A 154 9.37 -2.15 -24.12
N ASP A 155 9.13 -3.21 -24.91
CA ASP A 155 8.58 -4.50 -24.46
C ASP A 155 9.39 -5.19 -23.35
N ASN A 156 10.71 -5.01 -23.35
CA ASN A 156 11.58 -5.65 -22.35
C ASN A 156 11.26 -5.20 -20.92
N GLY A 157 10.84 -3.93 -20.74
CA GLY A 157 10.40 -3.38 -19.46
C GLY A 157 8.94 -3.65 -19.14
N SER A 158 8.12 -3.97 -20.16
CA SER A 158 6.67 -3.95 -20.00
C SER A 158 6.08 -5.19 -19.34
N VAL A 159 5.22 -5.03 -18.34
CA VAL A 159 4.56 -6.16 -17.68
C VAL A 159 3.25 -6.50 -18.41
N TRP A 160 3.27 -7.61 -19.15
CA TRP A 160 2.11 -8.18 -19.83
C TRP A 160 1.92 -9.64 -19.46
N GLY A 161 0.95 -9.91 -18.59
CA GLY A 161 0.70 -11.26 -18.05
C GLY A 161 1.59 -11.66 -16.87
N PRO A 162 1.55 -12.93 -16.46
CA PRO A 162 2.26 -13.44 -15.30
C PRO A 162 3.79 -13.46 -15.51
N ARG A 163 4.56 -13.07 -14.49
CA ARG A 163 6.03 -13.18 -14.47
C ARG A 163 6.49 -13.93 -13.21
N PRO A 164 6.30 -15.25 -13.11
CA PRO A 164 6.59 -16.01 -11.90
C PRO A 164 8.08 -16.00 -11.56
N ALA A 165 8.39 -15.93 -10.27
CA ALA A 165 9.71 -16.28 -9.75
C ALA A 165 9.94 -17.80 -9.81
N GLU A 166 11.20 -18.22 -9.82
CA GLU A 166 11.56 -19.64 -9.78
C GLU A 166 11.01 -20.31 -8.51
N GLY A 167 10.37 -21.48 -8.68
CA GLY A 167 9.74 -22.22 -7.60
C GLY A 167 8.31 -21.78 -7.24
N ILE A 168 7.76 -20.77 -7.93
CA ILE A 168 6.34 -20.40 -7.82
C ILE A 168 5.52 -21.18 -8.87
N ASP A 169 4.65 -22.06 -8.41
CA ASP A 169 3.71 -22.78 -9.26
C ASP A 169 2.45 -21.94 -9.51
N ILE A 170 2.30 -21.52 -10.76
CA ILE A 170 1.20 -20.67 -11.23
C ILE A 170 0.13 -21.45 -12.02
N GLU A 171 0.30 -22.76 -12.21
CA GLU A 171 -0.60 -23.55 -13.05
C GLU A 171 -2.05 -23.52 -12.52
N GLY A 172 -3.01 -23.26 -13.43
CA GLY A 172 -4.43 -23.20 -13.09
C GLY A 172 -4.88 -21.99 -12.24
N GLN A 173 -3.95 -21.12 -11.83
CA GLN A 173 -4.23 -19.96 -10.98
C GLN A 173 -3.84 -18.63 -11.62
N ALA A 174 -2.93 -18.66 -12.60
CA ALA A 174 -2.48 -17.47 -13.33
C ALA A 174 -3.56 -16.88 -14.25
N ILE A 175 -3.53 -15.56 -14.41
CA ILE A 175 -4.37 -14.84 -15.36
C ILE A 175 -3.53 -14.50 -16.60
N MET A 176 -3.80 -15.21 -17.69
CA MET A 176 -3.08 -15.04 -18.96
C MET A 176 -3.70 -13.94 -19.82
N PRO A 177 -2.89 -13.16 -20.57
CA PRO A 177 -3.41 -12.17 -21.49
C PRO A 177 -4.15 -12.82 -22.67
N PRO A 178 -5.18 -12.16 -23.22
CA PRO A 178 -5.96 -12.69 -24.34
C PRO A 178 -5.21 -12.65 -25.67
N VAL A 179 -4.13 -11.86 -25.75
CA VAL A 179 -3.27 -11.71 -26.93
C VAL A 179 -1.80 -11.70 -26.51
N PRO A 180 -0.85 -12.11 -27.39
CA PRO A 180 0.56 -12.22 -27.03
C PRO A 180 1.23 -10.88 -26.68
N HIS A 181 0.84 -9.78 -27.35
CA HIS A 181 1.43 -8.45 -27.16
C HIS A 181 0.36 -7.44 -26.71
N PRO A 182 0.70 -6.51 -25.80
CA PRO A 182 -0.25 -5.48 -25.34
C PRO A 182 -0.70 -4.54 -26.46
N GLU A 183 0.15 -4.33 -27.48
CA GLU A 183 -0.18 -3.50 -28.66
C GLU A 183 -1.42 -4.01 -29.40
N ASP A 184 -1.59 -5.34 -29.45
CA ASP A 184 -2.70 -6.01 -30.12
C ASP A 184 -3.99 -6.01 -29.29
N GLU A 185 -3.95 -5.61 -28.02
CA GLU A 185 -5.14 -5.54 -27.16
C GLU A 185 -5.81 -4.16 -27.30
N PRO A 186 -7.15 -4.10 -27.52
CA PRO A 186 -7.86 -2.85 -27.76
C PRO A 186 -8.05 -1.95 -26.51
N GLY A 187 -7.51 -2.30 -25.34
CA GLY A 187 -7.68 -1.57 -24.09
C GLY A 187 -8.94 -1.93 -23.31
N THR A 188 -9.50 -3.13 -23.53
CA THR A 188 -10.76 -3.58 -22.92
C THR A 188 -10.55 -4.65 -21.85
N TRP A 189 -9.45 -5.39 -21.92
CA TRP A 189 -9.18 -6.47 -20.98
C TRP A 189 -8.96 -5.95 -19.56
N GLY A 190 -9.70 -6.51 -18.61
CA GLY A 190 -9.68 -6.13 -17.20
C GLY A 190 -10.57 -4.94 -16.83
N VAL A 191 -11.20 -4.24 -17.79
CA VAL A 191 -12.17 -3.18 -17.46
C VAL A 191 -13.43 -3.80 -16.84
N GLY A 192 -13.84 -3.28 -15.67
CA GLY A 192 -14.94 -3.81 -14.86
C GLY A 192 -14.54 -4.98 -13.95
N GLU A 193 -13.33 -5.53 -14.10
CA GLU A 193 -12.78 -6.55 -13.20
C GLU A 193 -12.41 -5.92 -11.86
N GLU A 194 -12.85 -6.53 -10.76
CA GLU A 194 -12.36 -6.20 -9.42
C GLU A 194 -10.85 -6.43 -9.30
N THR A 195 -10.16 -5.46 -8.73
CA THR A 195 -8.71 -5.48 -8.60
C THR A 195 -8.27 -6.28 -7.37
N ASP A 196 -7.26 -7.14 -7.51
CA ASP A 196 -6.70 -7.94 -6.41
C ASP A 196 -5.87 -7.13 -5.43
N LEU A 197 -5.20 -6.08 -5.91
CA LEU A 197 -4.36 -5.22 -5.11
C LEU A 197 -4.58 -3.74 -5.44
N ILE A 198 -4.94 -2.94 -4.44
CA ILE A 198 -4.97 -1.49 -4.54
C ILE A 198 -3.86 -0.90 -3.65
N THR A 199 -3.01 -0.05 -4.22
CA THR A 199 -1.95 0.68 -3.50
C THR A 199 -2.14 2.20 -3.60
N TRP A 200 -1.47 2.95 -2.72
CA TRP A 200 -1.64 4.41 -2.63
C TRP A 200 -0.49 5.24 -3.22
N LEU A 201 0.69 4.65 -3.41
CA LEU A 201 1.81 5.27 -4.14
C LEU A 201 2.27 4.39 -5.32
N PRO A 202 3.06 4.98 -6.24
CA PRO A 202 3.51 4.29 -7.44
C PRO A 202 4.19 2.94 -7.20
N HIS A 203 3.92 2.02 -8.12
CA HIS A 203 4.59 0.73 -8.21
C HIS A 203 5.99 0.92 -8.79
N PHE A 204 6.97 0.19 -8.30
CA PHE A 204 8.31 0.24 -8.87
C PHE A 204 9.03 -1.09 -8.76
N ASN A 205 10.01 -1.29 -9.64
CA ASN A 205 10.97 -2.37 -9.52
C ASN A 205 12.11 -1.92 -8.58
N PRO A 206 12.26 -2.53 -7.39
CA PRO A 206 13.29 -2.13 -6.44
C PRO A 206 14.70 -2.59 -6.84
N VAL A 207 14.85 -3.51 -7.80
CA VAL A 207 16.15 -4.00 -8.26
C VAL A 207 16.96 -2.85 -8.85
N GLY A 208 18.20 -2.67 -8.37
CA GLY A 208 19.09 -1.60 -8.80
C GLY A 208 18.77 -0.20 -8.26
N THR A 209 17.74 -0.05 -7.43
CA THR A 209 17.49 1.17 -6.64
C THR A 209 18.35 1.18 -5.37
N ASP A 210 18.30 2.28 -4.62
CA ASP A 210 18.82 2.32 -3.24
C ASP A 210 17.73 2.16 -2.16
N TRP A 211 16.57 1.61 -2.49
CA TRP A 211 15.48 1.43 -1.53
C TRP A 211 15.87 0.44 -0.41
N PRO A 212 15.55 0.70 0.89
CA PRO A 212 16.10 -0.06 2.02
C PRO A 212 15.72 -1.54 2.08
N PHE A 213 14.59 -1.94 1.50
CA PHE A 213 14.15 -3.35 1.52
C PHE A 213 14.41 -4.09 0.23
N ARG A 214 15.07 -3.47 -0.76
CA ARG A 214 15.28 -4.06 -2.10
C ARG A 214 15.92 -5.46 -2.07
N ASP A 215 16.80 -5.72 -1.09
CA ASP A 215 17.56 -6.97 -0.99
C ASP A 215 16.97 -7.96 0.04
N ARG A 216 15.80 -7.64 0.61
CA ARG A 216 15.10 -8.49 1.58
C ARG A 216 14.29 -9.58 0.88
N VAL A 217 15.01 -10.48 0.22
CA VAL A 217 14.52 -11.66 -0.47
C VAL A 217 14.83 -12.89 0.40
N PHE A 218 13.85 -13.76 0.60
CA PHE A 218 13.95 -14.93 1.49
C PHE A 218 13.74 -16.22 0.69
N ASN A 219 14.75 -17.09 0.69
CA ASN A 219 14.73 -18.48 0.20
C ASN A 219 14.35 -18.71 -1.28
N PHE A 220 14.23 -17.66 -2.10
CA PHE A 220 14.07 -17.84 -3.53
C PHE A 220 15.36 -18.40 -4.15
N PRO A 221 15.29 -19.40 -5.05
CA PRO A 221 16.46 -19.95 -5.73
C PRO A 221 17.27 -18.90 -6.51
N GLN A 222 16.58 -17.89 -7.04
CA GLN A 222 17.16 -16.79 -7.82
C GLN A 222 17.80 -15.70 -6.94
N ASP A 223 17.66 -15.77 -5.61
CA ASP A 223 18.16 -14.78 -4.66
C ASP A 223 17.85 -13.34 -5.13
N GLN A 224 18.86 -12.49 -5.31
CA GLN A 224 18.67 -11.09 -5.68
C GLN A 224 18.19 -10.86 -7.12
N GLU A 225 18.20 -11.89 -7.97
CA GLU A 225 17.64 -11.84 -9.33
C GLU A 225 16.12 -12.15 -9.35
N THR A 226 15.53 -12.47 -8.19
CA THR A 226 14.09 -12.75 -8.08
C THR A 226 13.26 -11.57 -8.61
N PRO A 227 12.36 -11.77 -9.59
CA PRO A 227 11.51 -10.70 -10.08
C PRO A 227 10.65 -10.18 -8.93
N ARG A 228 10.63 -8.87 -8.71
CA ARG A 228 9.89 -8.27 -7.61
C ARG A 228 9.51 -6.84 -7.92
N TRP A 229 8.38 -6.42 -7.35
CA TRP A 229 7.87 -5.06 -7.43
C TRP A 229 7.43 -4.65 -6.03
N ALA A 230 7.52 -3.35 -5.74
CA ALA A 230 7.15 -2.75 -4.47
C ALA A 230 6.20 -1.57 -4.66
N ALA A 231 5.41 -1.28 -3.63
CA ALA A 231 4.66 -0.04 -3.52
C ALA A 231 4.65 0.41 -2.07
N VAL A 232 5.20 1.59 -1.82
CA VAL A 232 5.25 2.19 -0.48
C VAL A 232 3.92 2.91 -0.20
N VAL A 233 3.45 3.07 1.03
CA VAL A 233 3.81 2.35 2.26
C VAL A 233 3.01 1.05 2.37
N ALA A 234 3.20 0.26 3.43
CA ALA A 234 2.46 -0.97 3.70
C ALA A 234 1.00 -0.69 4.07
N MET A 235 0.23 -0.12 3.16
CA MET A 235 -1.21 0.10 3.22
C MET A 235 -1.83 -0.25 1.88
N SER A 236 -2.81 -1.16 1.87
CA SER A 236 -3.37 -1.68 0.62
C SER A 236 -4.78 -2.27 0.80
N ARG A 237 -5.56 -2.36 -0.29
CA ARG A 237 -6.66 -3.33 -0.41
C ARG A 237 -6.11 -4.61 -1.02
N ILE A 238 -6.34 -5.75 -0.41
CA ILE A 238 -5.84 -7.05 -0.90
C ILE A 238 -7.00 -8.04 -0.98
N SER A 239 -7.13 -8.76 -2.09
CA SER A 239 -8.13 -9.82 -2.23
C SER A 239 -7.77 -11.05 -1.41
N ALA A 240 -8.78 -11.77 -0.93
CA ALA A 240 -8.61 -13.07 -0.28
C ALA A 240 -7.90 -14.08 -1.20
N ARG A 241 -8.12 -13.96 -2.53
CA ARG A 241 -7.37 -14.73 -3.54
C ARG A 241 -5.87 -14.47 -3.45
N LEU A 242 -5.43 -13.21 -3.50
CA LEU A 242 -4.01 -12.86 -3.44
C LEU A 242 -3.39 -13.24 -2.09
N LEU A 243 -4.08 -13.02 -0.97
CA LEU A 243 -3.63 -13.48 0.36
C LEU A 243 -3.52 -15.01 0.42
N GLY A 244 -4.42 -15.74 -0.22
CA GLY A 244 -4.39 -17.20 -0.32
C GLY A 244 -3.19 -17.71 -1.12
N LEU A 245 -2.83 -17.05 -2.23
CA LEU A 245 -1.66 -17.40 -3.05
C LEU A 245 -0.36 -17.12 -2.30
N LEU A 246 -0.25 -15.95 -1.67
CA LEU A 246 0.87 -15.60 -0.80
C LEU A 246 1.07 -16.65 0.30
N HIS A 247 -0.02 -17.02 0.99
CA HIS A 247 0.01 -18.03 2.04
C HIS A 247 0.43 -19.41 1.50
N LYS A 248 -0.15 -19.85 0.37
CA LYS A 248 0.18 -21.12 -0.29
C LYS A 248 1.68 -21.21 -0.56
N ASP A 249 2.24 -20.21 -1.23
CA ASP A 249 3.64 -20.25 -1.66
C ASP A 249 4.61 -20.13 -0.47
N LYS A 250 4.27 -19.34 0.55
CA LYS A 250 5.06 -19.27 1.80
C LYS A 250 5.07 -20.60 2.54
N VAL A 251 3.93 -21.29 2.64
CA VAL A 251 3.83 -22.57 3.35
C VAL A 251 4.49 -23.71 2.57
N GLN A 252 4.29 -23.76 1.26
CA GLN A 252 4.79 -24.87 0.42
C GLN A 252 6.27 -24.74 0.10
N SER A 253 6.74 -23.54 -0.21
CA SER A 253 8.10 -23.31 -0.73
C SER A 253 9.00 -22.55 0.24
N GLY A 254 8.47 -22.03 1.35
CA GLY A 254 9.25 -21.28 2.33
C GLY A 254 9.82 -19.96 1.81
N VAL A 255 9.31 -19.44 0.69
CA VAL A 255 9.82 -18.23 0.01
C VAL A 255 9.12 -16.97 0.51
N GLY A 256 9.81 -15.83 0.48
CA GLY A 256 9.23 -14.57 0.95
C GLY A 256 9.94 -13.33 0.41
N LEU A 257 9.25 -12.20 0.47
CA LEU A 257 9.80 -10.87 0.20
C LEU A 257 9.36 -9.92 1.32
N ALA A 258 10.20 -8.97 1.69
CA ALA A 258 9.83 -8.05 2.76
C ALA A 258 8.61 -7.19 2.41
N SER A 259 7.67 -7.14 3.35
CA SER A 259 6.71 -6.04 3.54
C SER A 259 6.07 -5.56 2.24
N GLU A 260 6.38 -4.36 1.76
CA GLU A 260 5.77 -3.67 0.62
C GLU A 260 6.01 -4.37 -0.72
N MET A 261 7.01 -5.27 -0.79
CA MET A 261 7.23 -6.10 -1.98
C MET A 261 6.27 -7.28 -2.06
N SER A 262 5.83 -7.82 -0.92
CA SER A 262 5.12 -9.10 -0.86
C SER A 262 3.86 -9.13 -1.75
N PRO A 263 2.79 -8.37 -1.46
CA PRO A 263 1.54 -8.51 -2.21
C PRO A 263 1.67 -8.14 -3.68
N LEU A 264 2.48 -7.11 -4.00
CA LEU A 264 2.63 -6.65 -5.36
C LEU A 264 3.43 -7.65 -6.22
N SER A 265 4.47 -8.26 -5.67
CA SER A 265 5.25 -9.28 -6.39
C SER A 265 4.43 -10.56 -6.64
N TRP A 266 3.56 -10.96 -5.71
CA TRP A 266 2.65 -12.08 -5.98
C TRP A 266 1.58 -11.72 -7.01
N ALA A 267 1.09 -10.47 -7.03
CA ALA A 267 0.22 -10.02 -8.11
C ALA A 267 0.93 -10.10 -9.47
N LEU A 268 2.22 -9.75 -9.54
CA LEU A 268 3.05 -9.93 -10.73
C LEU A 268 3.19 -11.41 -11.12
N TYR A 269 3.50 -12.29 -10.17
CA TYR A 269 3.77 -13.71 -10.45
C TYR A 269 2.59 -14.41 -11.09
N TYR A 270 1.37 -14.11 -10.64
CA TYR A 270 0.14 -14.73 -11.11
C TYR A 270 -0.59 -13.89 -12.18
N GLY A 271 -0.03 -12.75 -12.60
CA GLY A 271 -0.67 -11.85 -13.58
C GLY A 271 -1.97 -11.22 -13.06
N LEU A 272 -2.12 -11.05 -11.76
CA LEU A 272 -3.29 -10.45 -11.13
C LEU A 272 -3.37 -8.94 -11.39
N LYS A 273 -4.57 -8.38 -11.25
CA LYS A 273 -4.76 -6.94 -11.45
C LYS A 273 -4.32 -6.21 -10.19
N ALA A 274 -3.27 -5.41 -10.29
CA ALA A 274 -2.82 -4.50 -9.26
C ALA A 274 -2.92 -3.06 -9.77
N VAL A 275 -3.55 -2.17 -9.02
CA VAL A 275 -3.79 -0.77 -9.43
C VAL A 275 -3.27 0.17 -8.36
N GLN A 276 -2.50 1.17 -8.77
CA GLN A 276 -2.19 2.31 -7.93
C GLN A 276 -3.30 3.35 -8.04
N ILE A 277 -3.73 3.91 -6.92
CA ILE A 277 -4.68 5.03 -6.89
C ILE A 277 -3.89 6.34 -6.94
N PRO A 278 -4.08 7.19 -7.97
CA PRO A 278 -3.45 8.51 -8.05
C PRO A 278 -4.15 9.50 -7.12
N GLN A 279 -4.13 9.20 -5.81
CA GLN A 279 -4.75 10.02 -4.78
C GLN A 279 -3.99 11.36 -4.65
N PRO A 280 -4.66 12.48 -4.31
CA PRO A 280 -4.00 13.77 -4.19
C PRO A 280 -2.89 13.82 -3.12
N VAL A 281 -1.65 14.00 -3.55
CA VAL A 281 -0.49 14.21 -2.68
C VAL A 281 -0.03 15.67 -2.78
N TYR A 282 -0.12 16.40 -1.66
CA TYR A 282 0.26 17.81 -1.60
C TYR A 282 1.69 17.96 -1.07
N HIS A 283 2.37 19.01 -1.49
CA HIS A 283 3.73 19.33 -1.06
C HIS A 283 3.71 20.58 -0.16
N ASP A 284 4.65 20.67 0.76
CA ASP A 284 4.80 21.83 1.65
C ASP A 284 5.36 23.08 0.95
N ALA A 285 5.86 22.90 -0.28
CA ALA A 285 6.44 23.93 -1.13
C ALA A 285 5.83 23.91 -2.54
N LYS A 286 5.90 25.07 -3.20
CA LYS A 286 5.51 25.18 -4.61
C LYS A 286 6.64 24.64 -5.48
N TRP A 287 6.30 23.68 -6.35
CA TRP A 287 7.20 23.12 -7.35
C TRP A 287 6.90 23.67 -8.75
N ASP A 288 7.94 23.74 -9.59
CA ASP A 288 7.74 23.76 -11.04
C ASP A 288 7.26 22.36 -11.47
N PRO A 289 6.10 22.24 -12.16
CA PRO A 289 5.53 20.93 -12.47
C PRO A 289 6.42 20.03 -13.33
N GLU A 290 7.15 20.58 -14.30
CA GLU A 290 8.01 19.80 -15.20
C GLU A 290 9.25 19.29 -14.47
N GLU A 291 9.86 20.14 -13.62
CA GLU A 291 10.97 19.72 -12.78
C GLU A 291 10.55 18.66 -11.75
N LEU A 292 9.37 18.82 -11.13
CA LEU A 292 8.82 17.80 -10.22
C LEU A 292 8.61 16.48 -10.95
N ASN A 293 8.01 16.51 -12.15
CA ASN A 293 7.79 15.30 -12.94
C ASN A 293 9.10 14.60 -13.31
N ARG A 294 10.10 15.36 -13.76
CA ARG A 294 11.43 14.81 -14.11
C ARG A 294 12.09 14.09 -12.93
N ARG A 295 11.90 14.58 -11.70
CA ARG A 295 12.50 14.01 -10.49
C ARG A 295 11.65 12.92 -9.83
N ALA A 296 10.33 13.04 -9.87
CA ALA A 296 9.41 12.09 -9.26
C ALA A 296 9.09 10.88 -10.15
N ASN A 297 9.23 11.03 -11.47
CA ASN A 297 9.02 9.99 -12.48
C ASN A 297 10.27 9.81 -13.38
N PRO A 298 11.47 9.57 -12.81
CA PRO A 298 12.67 9.35 -13.59
C PRO A 298 12.61 7.98 -14.29
N GLY A 299 13.30 7.88 -15.44
CA GLY A 299 13.40 6.65 -16.22
C GLY A 299 12.68 6.73 -17.55
N GLU A 300 13.07 5.86 -18.47
CA GLU A 300 12.43 5.72 -19.79
C GLU A 300 11.10 4.96 -19.68
N PRO A 301 10.21 5.04 -20.70
CA PRO A 301 8.99 4.23 -20.75
C PRO A 301 9.26 2.75 -20.46
N GLY A 302 8.42 2.14 -19.62
CA GLY A 302 8.57 0.77 -19.11
C GLY A 302 9.54 0.61 -17.92
N MET A 303 10.34 1.63 -17.62
CA MET A 303 11.35 1.61 -16.54
C MET A 303 11.24 2.83 -15.60
N VAL A 304 10.10 3.51 -15.59
CA VAL A 304 9.86 4.64 -14.70
C VAL A 304 9.95 4.19 -13.24
N ASN A 305 10.67 4.98 -12.44
CA ASN A 305 10.99 4.70 -11.05
C ASN A 305 11.80 3.40 -10.81
N ALA A 306 12.49 2.89 -11.82
CA ALA A 306 13.48 1.82 -11.68
C ALA A 306 14.93 2.34 -11.64
N GLY A 307 15.84 1.53 -11.09
CA GLY A 307 17.27 1.82 -11.06
C GLY A 307 17.70 2.93 -10.11
N PHE A 308 18.98 3.28 -10.14
CA PHE A 308 19.61 4.13 -9.12
C PHE A 308 18.98 5.51 -8.98
N ASN A 309 18.50 6.10 -10.08
CA ASN A 309 17.90 7.45 -10.06
C ASN A 309 16.43 7.46 -9.61
N SER A 310 15.84 6.30 -9.33
CA SER A 310 14.46 6.17 -8.85
C SER A 310 14.15 7.12 -7.70
N ILE A 311 12.91 7.63 -7.64
CA ILE A 311 12.46 8.42 -6.50
C ILE A 311 12.61 7.63 -5.18
N TRP A 312 12.55 6.29 -5.25
CA TRP A 312 12.60 5.39 -4.11
C TRP A 312 14.02 5.11 -3.59
N SER A 313 15.05 5.59 -4.31
CA SER A 313 16.44 5.49 -3.86
C SER A 313 16.69 6.38 -2.65
N TRP A 314 17.20 5.76 -1.58
CA TRP A 314 17.38 6.43 -0.30
C TRP A 314 18.28 7.67 -0.38
N GLY A 315 17.83 8.79 0.17
CA GLY A 315 18.62 10.02 0.30
C GLY A 315 18.72 10.88 -0.95
N GLN A 316 18.10 10.50 -2.08
CA GLN A 316 18.21 11.25 -3.34
C GLN A 316 17.10 12.28 -3.56
N HIS A 317 15.90 12.02 -3.03
CA HIS A 317 14.71 12.84 -3.27
C HIS A 317 13.97 13.21 -1.99
N ASP A 318 14.68 13.20 -0.86
CA ASP A 318 14.15 13.52 0.48
C ASP A 318 13.42 14.87 0.52
N ASP A 319 13.89 15.85 -0.26
CA ASP A 319 13.29 17.18 -0.40
C ASP A 319 11.92 17.17 -1.08
N ILE A 320 11.60 16.11 -1.83
CA ILE A 320 10.27 15.86 -2.40
C ILE A 320 9.49 14.99 -1.41
N ILE A 321 9.91 13.74 -1.19
CA ILE A 321 9.01 12.72 -0.64
C ILE A 321 8.68 12.97 0.84
N TYR A 322 9.66 13.44 1.65
CA TYR A 322 9.42 13.74 3.07
C TYR A 322 8.71 15.07 3.32
N ASN A 323 8.47 15.84 2.26
CA ASN A 323 7.74 17.11 2.30
C ASN A 323 6.34 16.99 1.68
N THR A 324 5.81 15.76 1.55
CA THR A 324 4.49 15.49 1.00
C THR A 324 3.41 15.22 2.07
N THR A 325 2.14 15.13 1.70
CA THR A 325 1.09 14.71 2.65
C THR A 325 1.03 13.20 2.87
N PHE A 326 1.76 12.39 2.10
CA PHE A 326 1.63 10.93 2.15
C PHE A 326 2.94 10.23 1.79
N MET A 327 3.79 10.02 2.81
CA MET A 327 4.99 9.19 2.73
C MET A 327 5.49 8.89 4.14
N LEU A 328 6.15 7.74 4.34
CA LEU A 328 6.88 7.44 5.57
C LEU A 328 7.76 8.64 5.99
N ASN A 329 7.79 8.95 7.28
CA ASN A 329 8.56 10.06 7.85
C ASN A 329 8.28 11.46 7.27
N SER A 330 7.20 11.65 6.51
CA SER A 330 6.85 13.01 6.14
C SER A 330 6.44 13.85 7.36
N GLN A 331 6.99 15.06 7.44
CA GLN A 331 6.65 16.01 8.50
C GLN A 331 5.43 16.87 8.14
N PHE A 332 5.13 17.02 6.85
CA PHE A 332 4.11 17.95 6.38
C PHE A 332 2.69 17.46 6.71
N SER A 333 2.45 16.16 6.58
CA SER A 333 1.18 15.51 6.93
C SER A 333 0.77 15.79 8.38
N GLU A 334 1.66 15.52 9.34
CA GLU A 334 1.43 15.81 10.76
C GLU A 334 1.24 17.30 11.02
N LYS A 335 2.13 18.15 10.49
CA LYS A 335 2.03 19.62 10.65
C LYS A 335 0.68 20.15 10.16
N LEU A 336 0.23 19.70 8.99
CA LEU A 336 -1.04 20.11 8.39
C LEU A 336 -2.24 19.63 9.22
N TYR A 337 -2.22 18.37 9.66
CA TYR A 337 -3.29 17.80 10.48
C TYR A 337 -3.40 18.49 11.85
N ARG A 338 -2.26 18.77 12.50
CA ARG A 338 -2.21 19.45 13.78
C ARG A 338 -2.73 20.88 13.70
N ALA A 339 -2.32 21.62 12.66
CA ALA A 339 -2.84 22.96 12.40
C ALA A 339 -4.36 22.95 12.18
N TRP A 340 -4.89 21.95 11.46
CA TRP A 340 -6.34 21.79 11.25
C TRP A 340 -7.13 21.50 12.53
N LEU A 341 -6.53 20.80 13.49
CA LEU A 341 -7.10 20.61 14.84
C LEU A 341 -6.96 21.84 15.75
N GLY A 342 -6.32 22.91 15.27
CA GLY A 342 -6.11 24.13 16.03
C GLY A 342 -4.89 24.11 16.95
N TYR A 343 -3.93 23.22 16.72
CA TYR A 343 -2.65 23.19 17.44
C TYR A 343 -1.62 24.14 16.80
N ASP A 344 -0.45 24.26 17.44
CA ASP A 344 0.74 24.94 16.90
C ASP A 344 0.50 26.42 16.50
N GLY A 345 -0.31 27.13 17.29
CA GLY A 345 -0.65 28.54 17.07
C GLY A 345 -1.80 28.78 16.08
N ALA A 346 -2.40 27.71 15.52
CA ALA A 346 -3.50 27.85 14.57
C ALA A 346 -4.74 28.51 15.21
N LYS A 347 -5.08 28.19 16.47
CA LYS A 347 -6.20 28.84 17.18
C LYS A 347 -6.00 30.34 17.37
N GLU A 348 -4.78 30.77 17.65
CA GLU A 348 -4.42 32.18 17.79
C GLU A 348 -4.49 32.88 16.43
N TRP A 349 -3.97 32.24 15.38
CA TRP A 349 -4.00 32.75 14.01
C TRP A 349 -5.44 32.91 13.49
N GLU A 350 -6.34 31.98 13.82
CA GLU A 350 -7.77 32.02 13.47
C GLU A 350 -8.55 33.20 14.08
N LYS A 351 -7.99 33.91 15.07
CA LYS A 351 -8.63 35.13 15.62
C LYS A 351 -8.59 36.29 14.63
N GLU A 352 -7.56 36.31 13.78
CA GLU A 352 -7.30 37.39 12.82
C GLU A 352 -7.46 36.93 11.36
N ASN A 353 -7.62 35.62 11.14
CA ASN A 353 -7.66 35.01 9.81
C ASN A 353 -8.78 33.96 9.70
N PRO A 354 -9.27 33.64 8.48
CA PRO A 354 -10.25 32.58 8.29
C PRO A 354 -9.74 31.22 8.77
N ARG A 355 -10.63 30.40 9.35
CA ARG A 355 -10.33 29.03 9.75
C ARG A 355 -9.72 28.20 8.62
N LEU A 356 -8.72 27.39 8.96
CA LEU A 356 -8.13 26.44 8.02
C LEU A 356 -9.17 25.38 7.63
N CYS A 357 -9.51 25.34 6.35
CA CYS A 357 -10.37 24.31 5.76
C CYS A 357 -9.52 23.43 4.84
N LEU A 358 -9.50 22.12 5.11
CA LEU A 358 -8.80 21.16 4.27
C LEU A 358 -9.79 20.46 3.33
N PRO A 359 -9.43 20.21 2.05
CA PRO A 359 -10.16 19.26 1.24
C PRO A 359 -10.00 17.84 1.82
N PRO A 360 -10.67 16.82 1.25
CA PRO A 360 -10.36 15.43 1.55
C PRO A 360 -8.90 15.10 1.16
N ILE A 361 -8.05 14.86 2.15
CA ILE A 361 -6.63 14.56 2.00
C ILE A 361 -6.32 13.31 2.81
N PHE A 362 -5.63 12.35 2.18
CA PHE A 362 -5.07 11.21 2.90
C PHE A 362 -3.67 11.57 3.40
N LEU A 363 -3.49 11.48 4.72
CA LEU A 363 -2.36 12.01 5.46
C LEU A 363 -1.59 10.86 6.10
N HIS A 364 -0.28 10.78 5.84
CA HIS A 364 0.60 9.81 6.47
C HIS A 364 2.05 10.33 6.56
N PRO A 365 2.74 10.15 7.70
CA PRO A 365 2.22 9.72 9.00
C PRO A 365 1.72 10.89 9.86
N VAL A 366 0.85 10.62 10.83
CA VAL A 366 0.44 11.53 11.90
C VAL A 366 0.60 10.80 13.23
N LYS A 367 1.70 11.08 13.94
CA LYS A 367 2.12 10.35 15.15
C LYS A 367 1.80 11.14 16.42
N ASN A 368 2.02 12.45 16.43
CA ASN A 368 1.86 13.29 17.63
C ASN A 368 0.58 14.12 17.61
N LEU A 369 -0.36 13.78 18.49
CA LEU A 369 -1.60 14.56 18.70
C LEU A 369 -1.64 15.29 20.05
N GLU A 370 -0.52 15.31 20.79
CA GLU A 370 -0.43 16.07 22.03
C GLU A 370 -0.28 17.57 21.74
N SER A 371 -1.00 18.40 22.51
CA SER A 371 -0.73 19.83 22.54
C SER A 371 0.67 20.05 23.08
N VAL A 372 1.55 20.74 22.34
CA VAL A 372 2.82 21.19 22.90
C VAL A 372 2.47 22.14 24.04
N LYS A 373 2.71 21.72 25.29
CA LYS A 373 2.61 22.64 26.43
C LYS A 373 3.70 23.68 26.23
N THR A 374 3.34 24.84 25.71
CA THR A 374 4.19 26.02 25.79
C THR A 374 4.44 26.28 27.26
N LYS A 375 5.70 26.24 27.70
CA LYS A 375 6.08 26.64 29.07
C LYS A 375 5.58 28.07 29.30
N GLY A 376 4.46 28.22 30.00
CA GLY A 376 3.85 29.52 30.26
C GLY A 376 2.37 29.54 30.61
N ASP A 377 1.77 28.44 31.05
CA ASP A 377 0.48 28.42 31.75
C ASP A 377 0.67 28.02 33.21
#